data_AF-A0A497KD97-F1
#
_entry.id   AF-A0A497KD97-F1
#
_cell.length_a   1.000
_cell.length_b   1.000
_cell.length_c   1.000
_cell.angle_alpha   90.00
_cell.angle_beta   90.00
_cell.angle_gamma   90.00
#
_symmetry.space_group_name_H-M   'P 1'
#
loop_
_entity.id
_entity.type
_entity.pdbx_description
1 polymer ?
#
loop_
_entity_poly.entity_id
_entity_poly.type
_entity_poly.pdbx_seq_one_letter_code
_entity_poly.pdbx_strand_id
1 'polypeptide(L)'
;EVLGLKYVDRDAVVKIKDMESAQKTYRVTVEFEREVHDEELEKLRNALTDITVLQQTPTRVLHRRADLTREKHIYETKIKRISPNKIEMIIKCQGGLYVKELVTGDNGRTKPNVSQIIGVKAQPLELDVLSVLEKMGEE
;
A
#
# COMPACT_ATOMS: atom_id res chain seq x y z
N GLU A 1 7.53 20.83 -7.74
CA GLU A 1 6.73 22.06 -7.68
C GLU A 1 6.20 22.23 -6.25
N VAL A 2 6.08 23.46 -5.76
CA VAL A 2 5.49 23.73 -4.44
C VAL A 2 4.22 24.55 -4.67
N LEU A 3 3.10 24.03 -4.19
CA LEU A 3 1.79 24.65 -4.31
C LEU A 3 1.25 24.98 -2.91
N GLY A 4 0.49 26.08 -2.78
CA GLY A 4 -0.21 26.41 -1.54
C GLY A 4 0.68 26.82 -0.36
N LEU A 5 1.87 27.39 -0.63
CA LEU A 5 2.75 27.92 0.41
C LEU A 5 2.05 29.04 1.19
N LYS A 6 1.96 28.89 2.51
CA LYS A 6 1.38 29.90 3.41
C LYS A 6 2.00 29.81 4.80
N TYR A 7 1.93 30.91 5.54
CA TYR A 7 2.18 30.90 6.97
C TYR A 7 1.04 30.16 7.69
N VAL A 8 1.39 29.43 8.74
CA VAL A 8 0.45 28.65 9.55
C VAL A 8 0.79 28.78 11.04
N ASP A 9 -0.19 28.53 11.88
CA ASP A 9 -0.04 28.48 13.34
C ASP A 9 0.28 27.07 13.84
N ARG A 10 0.38 26.93 15.17
CA ARG A 10 0.63 25.64 15.82
C ARG A 10 -0.50 24.63 15.59
N ASP A 11 -1.74 25.09 15.42
CA ASP A 11 -2.90 24.22 15.22
C ASP A 11 -2.82 23.48 13.89
N ALA A 12 -2.24 24.08 12.86
CA ALA A 12 -1.96 23.40 11.60
C ALA A 12 -1.03 22.18 11.77
N VAL A 13 -0.06 22.24 12.69
CA VAL A 13 0.85 21.12 12.97
C VAL A 13 0.10 19.94 13.57
N VAL A 14 -0.85 20.20 14.48
CA VAL A 14 -1.69 19.16 15.09
C VAL A 14 -2.56 18.50 14.01
N LYS A 15 -3.24 19.30 13.19
CA LYS A 15 -4.08 18.80 12.09
C LYS A 15 -3.30 17.89 11.14
N ILE A 16 -2.08 18.29 10.75
CA ILE A 16 -1.23 17.46 9.87
C ILE A 16 -0.88 16.12 10.50
N LYS A 17 -0.61 16.09 11.82
CA LYS A 17 -0.31 14.84 12.53
C LYS A 17 -1.53 13.93 12.60
N ASP A 18 -2.71 14.47 12.86
CA ASP A 18 -3.95 13.69 12.88
C ASP A 18 -4.28 13.10 11.50
N MET A 19 -3.85 13.78 10.44
CA MET A 19 -3.99 13.33 9.05
C MET A 19 -2.99 12.22 8.66
N GLU A 20 -2.00 11.87 9.50
CA GLU A 20 -1.04 10.79 9.20
C GLU A 20 -1.74 9.44 8.99
N SER A 21 -2.83 9.20 9.74
CA SER A 21 -3.68 8.01 9.63
C SER A 21 -4.73 8.06 8.51
N ALA A 22 -4.86 9.20 7.81
CA ALA A 22 -5.84 9.37 6.75
C ALA A 22 -5.60 8.40 5.58
N GLN A 23 -6.64 8.23 4.75
CA GLN A 23 -6.57 7.38 3.57
C GLN A 23 -5.53 7.91 2.57
N LYS A 24 -4.80 6.99 1.96
CA LYS A 24 -3.79 7.27 0.94
C LYS A 24 -4.01 6.35 -0.25
N THR A 25 -3.71 6.87 -1.43
CA THR A 25 -3.80 6.13 -2.68
C THR A 25 -2.42 6.04 -3.29
N TYR A 26 -1.96 4.81 -3.51
CA TYR A 26 -0.65 4.51 -4.08
C TYR A 26 -0.81 3.85 -5.45
N ARG A 27 0.18 4.06 -6.32
CA ARG A 27 0.38 3.26 -7.52
C ARG A 27 1.69 2.50 -7.37
N VAL A 28 1.65 1.19 -7.57
CA VAL A 28 2.84 0.33 -7.51
C VAL A 28 2.94 -0.53 -8.75
N THR A 29 4.10 -0.52 -9.40
CA THR A 29 4.42 -1.46 -10.47
C THR A 29 5.04 -2.70 -9.84
N VAL A 30 4.45 -3.87 -10.08
CA VAL A 30 4.88 -5.15 -9.50
C VAL A 30 5.36 -6.06 -10.61
N GLU A 31 6.55 -6.64 -10.42
CA GLU A 31 7.11 -7.69 -11.28
C GLU A 31 7.10 -9.03 -10.57
N PHE A 32 6.71 -10.07 -11.30
CA PHE A 32 6.67 -11.45 -10.84
C PHE A 32 7.80 -12.26 -11.48
N GLU A 33 8.31 -13.28 -10.77
CA GLU A 33 9.36 -14.17 -11.31
C GLU A 33 8.86 -15.08 -12.46
N ARG A 34 7.54 -15.16 -12.67
CA ARG A 34 6.93 -15.84 -13.83
C ARG A 34 5.79 -15.02 -14.39
N GLU A 35 5.34 -15.42 -15.57
CA GLU A 35 4.07 -14.95 -16.12
C GLU A 35 2.91 -15.30 -15.17
N VAL A 36 1.96 -14.39 -15.05
CA VAL A 36 0.76 -14.53 -14.23
C VAL A 36 -0.47 -14.51 -15.12
N HIS A 37 -1.45 -15.36 -14.84
CA HIS A 37 -2.70 -15.44 -15.62
C HIS A 37 -3.78 -14.53 -15.05
N ASP A 38 -4.79 -14.20 -15.87
CA ASP A 38 -5.83 -13.25 -15.48
C ASP A 38 -6.68 -13.74 -14.29
N GLU A 39 -6.89 -15.04 -14.15
CA GLU A 39 -7.55 -15.63 -12.98
C GLU A 39 -6.78 -15.38 -11.68
N GLU A 40 -5.45 -15.37 -11.74
CA GLU A 40 -4.60 -15.07 -10.58
C GLU A 40 -4.67 -13.59 -10.22
N LEU A 41 -4.75 -12.71 -11.21
CA LEU A 41 -4.94 -11.28 -11.00
C LEU A 41 -6.31 -10.96 -10.41
N GLU A 42 -7.34 -11.65 -10.87
CA GLU A 42 -8.70 -11.57 -10.34
C GLU A 42 -8.74 -12.02 -8.87
N LYS A 43 -8.14 -13.17 -8.56
CA LYS A 43 -7.96 -13.65 -7.19
C LYS A 43 -7.20 -12.64 -6.32
N LEU A 44 -6.13 -12.06 -6.85
CA LEU A 44 -5.34 -11.04 -6.15
C LEU A 44 -6.15 -9.79 -5.84
N ARG A 45 -6.92 -9.29 -6.81
CA ARG A 45 -7.80 -8.13 -6.62
C ARG A 45 -8.80 -8.40 -5.51
N ASN A 46 -9.49 -9.54 -5.56
CA ASN A 46 -10.54 -9.88 -4.60
C ASN A 46 -9.97 -10.13 -3.19
N ALA A 47 -8.78 -10.73 -3.10
CA ALA A 47 -8.10 -10.95 -1.82
C ALA A 47 -7.53 -9.68 -1.18
N LEU A 48 -7.42 -8.57 -1.92
CA LEU A 48 -6.83 -7.31 -1.45
C LEU A 48 -7.81 -6.13 -1.54
N THR A 49 -9.12 -6.37 -1.68
CA THR A 49 -10.14 -5.31 -1.71
C THR A 49 -11.03 -5.43 -0.47
N ASP A 50 -11.21 -4.32 0.24
CA ASP A 50 -12.01 -4.25 1.48
C ASP A 50 -11.56 -5.27 2.54
N ILE A 51 -10.26 -5.26 2.85
CA ILE A 51 -9.65 -6.21 3.80
C ILE A 51 -8.75 -5.54 4.82
N THR A 52 -8.56 -6.23 5.95
CA THR A 52 -7.53 -5.90 6.93
C THR A 52 -6.27 -6.73 6.68
N VAL A 53 -5.13 -6.05 6.67
CA VAL A 53 -3.79 -6.61 6.55
C VAL A 53 -3.05 -6.46 7.89
N LEU A 54 -2.43 -7.53 8.33
CA LEU A 54 -1.53 -7.55 9.48
C LEU A 54 -0.11 -7.30 9.01
N GLN A 55 0.48 -6.19 9.48
CA GLN A 55 1.85 -5.81 9.14
C GLN A 55 2.69 -5.67 10.41
N GLN A 56 3.62 -6.60 10.58
CA GLN A 56 4.73 -6.42 11.50
C GLN A 56 5.68 -5.36 10.95
N THR A 57 6.30 -4.57 11.85
CA THR A 57 7.25 -3.51 11.49
C THR A 57 8.26 -4.04 10.46
N PRO A 58 8.38 -3.44 9.26
CA PRO A 58 9.25 -3.98 8.21
C PRO A 58 10.70 -4.15 8.62
N THR A 59 11.35 -5.21 8.14
CA THR A 59 12.76 -5.51 8.45
C THR A 59 13.67 -4.30 8.22
N ARG A 60 13.48 -3.61 7.08
CA ARG A 60 14.27 -2.43 6.68
C ARG A 60 14.15 -1.21 7.60
N VAL A 61 13.16 -1.18 8.50
CA VAL A 61 12.93 -0.06 9.43
C VAL A 61 13.08 -0.44 10.91
N LEU A 62 13.40 -1.70 11.22
CA LEU A 62 13.53 -2.18 12.60
C LEU A 62 14.56 -1.41 13.43
N HIS A 63 15.66 -0.95 12.81
CA HIS A 63 16.69 -0.17 13.50
C HIS A 63 16.19 1.17 14.08
N ARG A 64 15.00 1.64 13.68
CA ARG A 64 14.43 2.93 14.10
C ARG A 64 13.00 2.87 14.60
N ARG A 65 12.36 1.70 14.57
CA ARG A 65 10.96 1.51 14.99
C ARG A 65 10.83 0.26 15.84
N ALA A 66 10.01 0.35 16.89
CA ALA A 66 9.65 -0.81 17.69
C ALA A 66 9.05 -1.91 16.80
N ASP A 67 9.46 -3.15 17.06
CA ASP A 67 8.94 -4.32 16.35
C ASP A 67 7.53 -4.64 16.87
N LEU A 68 6.51 -4.28 16.07
CA LEU A 68 5.10 -4.41 16.44
C LEU A 68 4.27 -4.78 15.21
N THR A 69 3.27 -5.64 15.42
CA THR A 69 2.24 -5.95 14.42
C THR A 69 1.11 -4.95 14.51
N ARG A 70 0.70 -4.40 13.36
CA ARG A 70 -0.38 -3.43 13.24
C ARG A 70 -1.37 -3.89 12.18
N GLU A 71 -2.63 -3.64 12.45
CA GLU A 71 -3.70 -3.80 11.48
C GLU A 71 -3.76 -2.56 10.58
N LYS A 72 -3.89 -2.80 9.28
CA LYS A 72 -4.07 -1.76 8.27
C LYS A 72 -5.11 -2.19 7.26
N HIS A 73 -6.01 -1.29 6.93
CA HIS A 73 -7.09 -1.61 6.02
C HIS A 73 -6.77 -1.19 4.58
N ILE A 74 -7.10 -2.04 3.61
CA ILE A 74 -7.12 -1.71 2.18
C ILE A 74 -8.58 -1.59 1.77
N TYR A 75 -8.98 -0.40 1.34
CA TYR A 75 -10.34 -0.10 0.94
C TYR A 75 -10.62 -0.55 -0.49
N GLU A 76 -9.66 -0.31 -1.40
CA GLU A 76 -9.84 -0.60 -2.83
C GLU A 76 -8.52 -1.00 -3.46
N THR A 77 -8.57 -2.03 -4.32
CA THR A 77 -7.44 -2.43 -5.17
C THR A 77 -7.88 -2.50 -6.63
N LYS A 78 -7.19 -1.78 -7.51
CA LYS A 78 -7.33 -1.90 -8.98
C LYS A 78 -6.06 -2.49 -9.55
N ILE A 79 -6.19 -3.35 -10.55
CA ILE A 79 -5.07 -4.03 -11.19
C ILE A 79 -5.17 -3.85 -12.70
N LYS A 80 -4.05 -3.49 -13.31
CA LYS A 80 -3.90 -3.41 -14.77
C LYS A 80 -2.66 -4.18 -15.21
N ARG A 81 -2.81 -5.06 -16.19
CA ARG A 81 -1.66 -5.77 -16.79
C ARG A 81 -0.82 -4.82 -17.64
N ILE A 82 0.50 -4.86 -17.44
CA ILE A 82 1.50 -4.14 -18.26
C ILE A 82 2.16 -5.12 -19.24
N SER A 83 2.54 -6.31 -18.75
CA SER A 83 3.15 -7.39 -19.52
C SER A 83 2.76 -8.76 -18.93
N PRO A 84 3.16 -9.91 -19.50
CA PRO A 84 2.84 -11.22 -18.94
C PRO A 84 3.24 -11.41 -17.48
N ASN A 85 4.34 -10.80 -17.03
CA ASN A 85 4.86 -10.88 -15.66
C ASN A 85 4.87 -9.54 -14.90
N LYS A 86 4.22 -8.49 -15.42
CA LYS A 86 4.15 -7.16 -14.77
C LYS A 86 2.74 -6.62 -14.70
N ILE A 87 2.41 -6.04 -13.55
CA ILE A 87 1.15 -5.34 -13.32
C ILE A 87 1.40 -3.97 -12.70
N GLU A 88 0.45 -3.08 -12.94
CA GLU A 88 0.24 -1.88 -12.14
C GLU A 88 -0.89 -2.18 -11.15
N MET A 89 -0.68 -1.84 -9.87
CA MET A 89 -1.71 -1.87 -8.85
C MET A 89 -1.96 -0.46 -8.31
N ILE A 90 -3.22 -0.05 -8.25
CA ILE A 90 -3.65 1.15 -7.52
C ILE A 90 -4.31 0.69 -6.22
N ILE A 91 -3.79 1.16 -5.09
CA ILE A 91 -4.19 0.71 -3.76
C ILE A 91 -4.63 1.91 -2.93
N LYS A 92 -5.91 1.96 -2.58
CA LYS A 92 -6.46 2.90 -1.61
C LYS A 92 -6.46 2.24 -0.23
N CYS A 93 -5.72 2.79 0.71
CA CYS A 93 -5.49 2.16 2.01
C CYS A 93 -5.37 3.16 3.15
N GLN A 94 -5.40 2.64 4.38
CA GLN A 94 -5.21 3.42 5.59
C GLN A 94 -3.77 3.95 5.69
N GLY A 95 -3.62 5.15 6.23
CA GLY A 95 -2.32 5.74 6.53
C GLY A 95 -1.42 4.80 7.36
N GLY A 96 -0.15 4.73 6.96
CA GLY A 96 0.86 3.89 7.58
C GLY A 96 0.91 2.44 7.09
N LEU A 97 0.15 2.08 6.05
CA LEU A 97 0.34 0.81 5.36
C LEU A 97 1.68 0.78 4.61
N TYR A 98 2.44 -0.29 4.79
CA TYR A 98 3.72 -0.51 4.13
C TYR A 98 3.54 -1.23 2.78
N VAL A 99 3.38 -0.46 1.70
CA VAL A 99 3.04 -0.99 0.36
C VAL A 99 4.11 -1.93 -0.20
N LYS A 100 5.40 -1.64 0.01
CA LYS A 100 6.48 -2.52 -0.44
C LYS A 100 6.38 -3.90 0.20
N GLU A 101 6.09 -3.92 1.50
CA GLU A 101 5.96 -5.15 2.28
C GLU A 101 4.63 -5.87 2.04
N LEU A 102 3.58 -5.15 1.61
CA LEU A 102 2.36 -5.76 1.05
C LEU A 102 2.66 -6.54 -0.24
N VAL A 103 3.61 -6.08 -1.06
CA VAL A 103 4.01 -6.78 -2.29
C VAL A 103 4.87 -8.01 -1.97
N THR A 104 5.95 -7.82 -1.19
CA THR A 104 6.96 -8.87 -0.97
C THR A 104 6.60 -9.86 0.13
N GLY A 105 5.70 -9.49 1.05
CA GLY A 105 5.41 -10.23 2.27
C GLY A 105 6.46 -10.11 3.38
N ASP A 106 7.63 -9.53 3.08
CA ASP A 106 8.76 -9.32 4.01
C ASP A 106 9.06 -10.57 4.87
N ASN A 107 9.28 -11.72 4.21
CA ASN A 107 9.53 -13.01 4.86
C ASN A 107 8.43 -13.42 5.87
N GLY A 108 7.16 -13.12 5.55
CA GLY A 108 6.01 -13.50 6.35
C GLY A 108 5.59 -12.48 7.40
N ARG A 109 6.24 -11.30 7.43
CA ARG A 109 5.92 -10.18 8.32
C ARG A 109 4.67 -9.39 7.90
N THR A 110 4.20 -9.57 6.66
CA THR A 110 2.93 -8.99 6.18
C THR A 110 1.99 -10.10 5.69
N LYS A 111 0.75 -10.12 6.20
CA LYS A 111 -0.30 -11.10 5.83
C LYS A 111 -1.69 -10.44 5.75
N PRO A 112 -2.46 -10.67 4.67
CA PRO A 112 -2.04 -11.29 3.41
C PRO A 112 -1.04 -10.40 2.64
N ASN A 113 -0.42 -10.94 1.59
CA ASN A 113 0.51 -10.21 0.72
C ASN A 113 0.46 -10.73 -0.72
N VAL A 114 0.91 -9.91 -1.68
CA VAL A 114 0.81 -10.20 -3.13
C VAL A 114 1.56 -11.48 -3.50
N SER A 115 2.80 -11.63 -3.03
CA SER A 115 3.63 -12.79 -3.34
C SER A 115 2.97 -14.11 -2.90
N GLN A 116 2.40 -14.12 -1.69
CA GLN A 116 1.72 -15.28 -1.13
C GLN A 116 0.40 -15.58 -1.84
N ILE A 117 -0.38 -14.56 -2.22
CA ILE A 117 -1.69 -14.76 -2.87
C ILE A 117 -1.53 -15.38 -4.26
N ILE A 118 -0.56 -14.89 -5.04
CA ILE A 118 -0.22 -15.41 -6.37
C ILE A 118 0.57 -16.73 -6.27
N GLY A 119 1.35 -16.92 -5.19
CA GLY A 119 2.20 -18.11 -5.04
C GLY A 119 3.51 -18.02 -5.83
N VAL A 120 3.95 -16.81 -6.16
CA VAL A 120 5.26 -16.52 -6.74
C VAL A 120 5.84 -15.29 -6.07
N LYS A 121 7.16 -15.20 -5.97
CA LYS A 121 7.81 -13.97 -5.51
C LYS A 121 7.43 -12.80 -6.42
N ALA A 122 7.03 -11.71 -5.77
CA ALA A 122 6.72 -10.43 -6.39
C ALA A 122 7.65 -9.35 -5.85
N GLN A 123 8.05 -8.40 -6.69
CA GLN A 123 8.91 -7.27 -6.31
C GLN A 123 8.29 -5.94 -6.74
N PRO A 124 8.28 -4.92 -5.87
CA PRO A 124 7.87 -3.58 -6.26
C PRO A 124 9.00 -2.88 -7.03
N LEU A 125 8.77 -2.54 -8.29
CA LEU A 125 9.72 -1.82 -9.13
C LEU A 125 9.65 -0.31 -8.89
N GLU A 126 8.43 0.22 -8.89
CA GLU A 126 8.14 1.64 -8.72
C GLU A 126 6.97 1.82 -7.76
N LEU A 127 7.00 2.89 -6.97
CA LEU A 127 5.94 3.22 -6.01
C LEU A 127 5.72 4.73 -5.99
N ASP A 128 4.55 5.15 -6.43
CA ASP A 128 4.10 6.54 -6.41
C ASP A 128 3.00 6.75 -5.38
N VAL A 129 2.97 7.95 -4.80
CA VAL A 129 1.85 8.42 -3.98
C VAL A 129 0.95 9.27 -4.86
N LEU A 130 -0.25 8.79 -5.16
CA LEU A 130 -1.23 9.50 -6.00
C LEU A 130 -2.06 10.49 -5.20
N SER A 131 -2.43 10.14 -3.97
CA SER A 131 -3.17 11.01 -3.06
C SER A 131 -2.76 10.75 -1.62
N VAL A 132 -2.66 11.83 -0.85
CA VAL A 132 -2.35 11.77 0.59
C VAL A 132 -3.54 12.10 1.48
N LEU A 133 -4.69 12.47 0.90
CA LEU A 133 -5.88 12.97 1.59
C LEU A 133 -7.11 12.78 0.68
N GLU A 134 -7.76 11.62 0.74
CA GLU A 134 -9.15 11.57 0.25
C GLU A 134 -10.06 12.11 1.35
N LYS A 135 -10.79 13.20 1.04
CA LYS A 135 -11.93 13.62 1.85
C LYS A 135 -12.82 12.38 2.02
N MET A 136 -12.98 11.88 3.24
CA MET A 136 -14.15 11.04 3.54
C MET A 136 -15.37 11.88 3.16
N GLY A 137 -16.30 11.26 2.44
CA GLY A 137 -17.36 11.90 1.65
C GLY A 137 -17.96 13.16 2.27
N GLU A 138 -18.18 14.15 1.41
CA GLU A 138 -19.25 15.11 1.64
C GLU A 138 -20.56 14.33 1.54
N GLU A 139 -21.18 14.05 2.69
CA GLU A 139 -22.64 13.90 2.79
C GLU A 139 -23.24 15.25 3.21
#